data_AF-A0AAQ6A4L0-F1
#
_entry.id   AF-A0AAQ6A4L0-F1
#
_cell.length_a   1.000
_cell.length_b   1.000
_cell.length_c   1.000
_cell.angle_alpha   90.00
_cell.angle_beta   90.00
_cell.angle_gamma   90.00
#
_symmetry.space_group_name_H-M   'P 1'
#
loop_
_entity.id
_entity.type
_entity.pdbx_description
1 polymer ?
#
loop_
_entity_poly.entity_id
_entity_poly.type
_entity_poly.pdbx_seq_one_letter_code
_entity_poly.pdbx_strand_id
1 'polypeptide(L)'
;MSVIQQSSFSARSLSSSSSRSISSVSQAGGWMQQGRISNGPYLGQRAFSVYGGAGESGVRISTSVFPADSLNQYGGTSVIGDEKITMQNLNDRLASYLAKVRSLESANSKLELQIKEFYGKRTLVTRDHAGYFATIAELRDQIARRHSANQSVILQIDNAQLAAEDFRVKYEIEANMRTTVEADVARLRGVRDGLTLTISDLEMRIEGLKEELQYMKKNHEEEMTQVRIQQSGNVNVEVDSAQSVDLTKVLEEMREQYESVMVKNKLELEKWFQAKVDSLQTQIITHTTTVKESSTQLSELKRTYQSLEINRQSLLTEMQLLQQNVEEAKSRYSMQLSQQQMTITALETELQQLRLSIEQQQISYNQLLDIKMRLELEIAEYRRLLEGEQTVQKKSVIISKVVEKVEGKIPVLCNLVITSLS
;
A
#
# COMPACT_ATOMS: atom_id res chain seq x y z
N MET A 1 38.68 60.38 15.05
CA MET A 1 37.53 59.54 15.42
C MET A 1 36.38 60.46 15.79
N SER A 2 35.40 60.50 14.89
CA SER A 2 34.10 61.13 15.09
C SER A 2 33.08 60.05 15.43
N VAL A 3 32.15 60.45 16.29
CA VAL A 3 30.85 59.89 16.71
C VAL A 3 30.23 58.80 15.82
N ILE A 4 29.95 57.66 16.47
CA ILE A 4 28.71 56.86 16.50
C ILE A 4 27.85 56.82 15.22
N GLN A 5 27.70 55.62 14.65
CA GLN A 5 26.36 55.16 14.25
C GLN A 5 26.23 53.64 14.41
N GLN A 6 25.28 53.26 15.25
CA GLN A 6 24.79 51.91 15.47
C GLN A 6 24.08 51.40 14.21
N SER A 7 24.38 50.16 13.81
CA SER A 7 23.50 49.39 12.92
C SER A 7 23.21 48.03 13.54
N SER A 8 21.92 47.79 13.69
CA SER A 8 21.30 46.65 14.36
C SER A 8 21.51 45.37 13.56
N PHE A 9 22.17 44.36 14.14
CA PHE A 9 22.14 43.00 13.60
C PHE A 9 20.86 42.32 14.07
N SER A 10 19.92 42.10 13.14
CA SER A 10 18.80 41.19 13.35
C SER A 10 19.29 39.75 13.39
N ALA A 11 19.09 39.10 14.53
CA ALA A 11 19.18 37.67 14.69
C ALA A 11 18.06 36.99 13.89
N ARG A 12 18.41 36.22 12.86
CA ARG A 12 17.53 35.17 12.32
C ARG A 12 18.07 33.82 12.75
N SER A 13 17.38 33.27 13.75
CA SER A 13 17.40 31.89 14.18
C SER A 13 17.00 30.96 13.04
N LEU A 14 17.86 30.02 12.69
CA LEU A 14 17.52 28.83 11.90
C LEU A 14 17.41 27.66 12.88
N SER A 15 16.23 27.47 13.45
CA SER A 15 15.90 26.29 14.23
C SER A 15 15.44 25.16 13.30
N SER A 16 16.36 24.24 13.07
CA SER A 16 16.16 22.78 12.95
C SER A 16 14.73 22.27 12.77
N SER A 17 14.40 21.83 11.56
CA SER A 17 13.33 20.86 11.33
C SER A 17 13.83 19.48 11.76
N SER A 18 13.43 19.05 12.97
CA SER A 18 13.58 17.66 13.41
C SER A 18 12.44 16.84 12.84
N SER A 19 12.80 15.90 11.96
CA SER A 19 12.03 14.73 11.58
C SER A 19 11.76 13.88 12.83
N ARG A 20 10.48 13.62 13.13
CA ARG A 20 10.09 12.57 14.08
C ARG A 20 9.60 11.37 13.30
N SER A 21 10.44 10.36 13.29
CA SER A 21 10.12 9.00 12.88
C SER A 21 9.16 8.34 13.88
N ILE A 22 8.35 7.47 13.31
CA ILE A 22 7.50 6.47 13.94
C ILE A 22 8.36 5.41 14.63
N SER A 23 8.01 5.08 15.88
CA SER A 23 8.17 3.72 16.42
C SER A 23 7.40 3.56 17.73
N SER A 24 6.43 2.65 17.75
CA SER A 24 6.21 1.80 18.93
C SER A 24 5.68 0.44 18.49
N VAL A 25 6.59 -0.53 18.58
CA VAL A 25 6.35 -1.98 18.61
C VAL A 25 6.05 -2.39 20.04
N SER A 26 5.02 -3.22 20.24
CA SER A 26 4.88 -4.23 21.29
C SER A 26 3.59 -5.03 21.00
N GLN A 27 3.68 -6.25 20.46
CA GLN A 27 3.92 -7.54 21.12
C GLN A 27 2.72 -8.06 21.93
N ALA A 28 2.03 -9.07 21.37
CA ALA A 28 1.34 -10.20 22.03
C ALA A 28 0.86 -11.15 20.91
N GLY A 29 1.49 -12.31 20.66
CA GLY A 29 1.23 -13.59 21.35
C GLY A 29 -0.19 -14.08 21.03
N GLY A 30 -0.50 -15.06 20.18
CA GLY A 30 0.23 -16.28 19.81
C GLY A 30 -0.46 -17.49 20.44
N TRP A 31 -1.55 -18.02 19.85
CA TRP A 31 -2.09 -19.36 20.15
C TRP A 31 -2.89 -19.91 18.95
N MET A 32 -2.27 -20.79 18.16
CA MET A 32 -2.96 -21.71 17.25
C MET A 32 -2.65 -23.11 17.77
N GLN A 33 -3.62 -23.73 18.44
CA GLN A 33 -3.50 -25.07 18.98
C GLN A 33 -3.85 -26.07 17.88
N GLN A 34 -2.83 -26.83 17.49
CA GLN A 34 -2.90 -27.96 16.58
C GLN A 34 -3.30 -29.20 17.40
N GLY A 35 -4.42 -29.82 17.04
CA GLY A 35 -4.87 -31.09 17.63
C GLY A 35 -5.09 -32.13 16.55
N ARG A 36 -4.13 -33.05 16.40
CA ARG A 36 -4.33 -34.36 15.76
C ARG A 36 -4.97 -35.29 16.79
N ILE A 37 -6.05 -36.00 16.46
CA ILE A 37 -6.37 -37.29 17.05
C ILE A 37 -6.84 -38.27 15.96
N SER A 38 -6.37 -39.49 16.15
CA SER A 38 -6.33 -40.72 15.39
C SER A 38 -7.66 -41.43 15.08
N ASN A 39 -7.60 -42.28 14.05
CA ASN A 39 -8.52 -43.38 13.72
C ASN A 39 -8.76 -44.37 14.87
N GLY A 40 -9.99 -44.89 14.97
CA GLY A 40 -10.37 -46.13 15.67
C GLY A 40 -11.91 -46.28 15.79
N PRO A 41 -12.48 -47.51 15.77
CA PRO A 41 -13.63 -47.81 14.90
C PRO A 41 -14.92 -48.30 15.61
N TYR A 42 -15.99 -48.39 14.81
CA TYR A 42 -17.27 -49.10 15.04
C TYR A 42 -18.26 -48.55 16.06
N LEU A 43 -19.40 -48.05 15.56
CA LEU A 43 -20.76 -48.63 15.73
C LEU A 43 -21.79 -47.58 15.31
N GLY A 44 -22.64 -47.96 14.36
CA GLY A 44 -23.65 -47.06 13.80
C GLY A 44 -24.70 -46.67 14.83
N GLN A 45 -25.04 -45.38 14.85
CA GLN A 45 -26.37 -44.92 15.18
C GLN A 45 -26.76 -43.79 14.22
N ARG A 46 -27.92 -43.99 13.59
CA ARG A 46 -28.60 -43.01 12.73
C ARG A 46 -28.90 -41.74 13.54
N ALA A 47 -28.70 -40.60 12.91
CA ALA A 47 -29.10 -39.29 13.43
C ALA A 47 -30.62 -39.22 13.68
N PHE A 48 -31.00 -38.60 14.79
CA PHE A 48 -32.39 -38.20 15.06
C PHE A 48 -32.73 -36.97 14.20
N SER A 49 -33.77 -37.07 13.36
CA SER A 49 -34.28 -35.90 12.64
C SER A 49 -35.13 -35.04 13.56
N VAL A 50 -34.66 -33.83 13.84
CA VAL A 50 -35.46 -32.77 14.49
C VAL A 50 -36.15 -31.98 13.38
N TYR A 51 -37.47 -32.07 13.30
CA TYR A 51 -38.29 -31.17 12.48
C TYR A 51 -38.76 -30.01 13.37
N GLY A 52 -38.16 -28.83 13.19
CA GLY A 52 -38.53 -27.62 13.90
C GLY A 52 -39.78 -26.98 13.29
N GLY A 53 -40.92 -27.11 13.96
CA GLY A 53 -42.14 -26.36 13.65
C GLY A 53 -42.13 -25.00 14.34
N ALA A 54 -42.30 -23.93 13.57
CA ALA A 54 -42.55 -22.59 14.10
C ALA A 54 -43.97 -22.51 14.69
N GLY A 55 -44.07 -22.34 16.00
CA GLY A 55 -45.33 -22.11 16.71
C GLY A 55 -45.23 -22.53 18.17
N GLU A 56 -45.51 -21.62 19.10
CA GLU A 56 -45.57 -21.86 20.54
C GLU A 56 -46.59 -22.96 20.89
N SER A 57 -46.14 -24.22 20.96
CA SER A 57 -46.72 -25.26 21.83
C SER A 57 -45.93 -26.57 21.72
N GLY A 58 -45.18 -26.88 22.79
CA GLY A 58 -44.90 -28.23 23.29
C GLY A 58 -44.32 -29.28 22.34
N VAL A 59 -43.02 -29.56 22.51
CA VAL A 59 -42.37 -30.79 22.01
C VAL A 59 -43.02 -31.99 22.72
N ARG A 60 -43.64 -32.91 21.96
CA ARG A 60 -44.14 -34.19 22.51
C ARG A 60 -43.24 -35.34 22.06
N ILE A 61 -42.63 -36.01 23.03
CA ILE A 61 -41.87 -37.26 22.86
C ILE A 61 -42.85 -38.41 23.12
N SER A 62 -43.13 -39.23 22.11
CA SER A 62 -43.93 -40.44 22.28
C SER A 62 -43.02 -41.62 22.60
N THR A 63 -43.07 -42.09 23.85
CA THR A 63 -42.46 -43.35 24.28
C THR A 63 -43.48 -44.47 24.06
N SER A 64 -43.16 -45.49 23.27
CA SER A 64 -44.00 -46.70 23.17
C SER A 64 -43.58 -47.70 24.24
N VAL A 65 -44.48 -47.94 25.20
CA VAL A 65 -44.40 -49.03 26.16
C VAL A 65 -45.40 -50.08 25.71
N PHE A 66 -44.94 -51.29 25.40
CA PHE A 66 -45.79 -52.44 25.18
C PHE A 66 -46.20 -53.03 26.54
N PRO A 67 -47.50 -53.21 26.85
CA PRO A 67 -47.90 -54.18 27.84
C PRO A 67 -48.06 -55.53 27.15
N ALA A 68 -47.26 -56.48 27.62
CA ALA A 68 -47.47 -57.89 27.41
C ALA A 68 -48.60 -58.39 28.32
N ASP A 69 -49.30 -59.39 27.80
CA ASP A 69 -49.97 -60.47 28.52
C ASP A 69 -51.39 -60.24 29.09
N SER A 70 -52.35 -61.01 28.57
CA SER A 70 -53.06 -61.99 29.40
C SER A 70 -53.74 -63.04 28.51
N LEU A 71 -53.06 -64.17 28.33
CA LEU A 71 -53.65 -65.44 27.96
C LEU A 71 -54.26 -66.10 29.21
N ASN A 72 -55.56 -66.39 29.18
CA ASN A 72 -56.29 -67.47 29.86
C ASN A 72 -57.79 -67.17 29.68
N GLN A 73 -58.62 -68.06 29.15
CA GLN A 73 -59.08 -69.22 29.91
C GLN A 73 -59.80 -70.21 28.96
N TYR A 74 -59.22 -71.40 28.81
CA TYR A 74 -59.92 -72.58 28.31
C TYR A 74 -60.85 -73.11 29.40
N GLY A 75 -62.14 -73.19 29.11
CA GLY A 75 -63.13 -73.90 29.91
C GLY A 75 -63.98 -74.75 28.98
N GLY A 76 -63.63 -76.02 28.84
CA GLY A 76 -64.37 -76.96 28.01
C GLY A 76 -65.69 -77.38 28.64
N THR A 77 -66.77 -77.37 27.86
CA THR A 77 -67.85 -78.36 27.91
C THR A 77 -68.88 -78.09 26.81
N SER A 78 -69.30 -79.16 26.13
CA SER A 78 -70.50 -79.25 25.28
C SER A 78 -70.45 -78.67 23.86
N VAL A 79 -69.77 -79.42 22.99
CA VAL A 79 -69.95 -79.45 21.53
C VAL A 79 -71.45 -79.59 21.19
N ILE A 80 -71.96 -78.77 20.24
CA ILE A 80 -73.32 -78.68 19.64
C ILE A 80 -74.06 -77.31 19.87
N GLY A 81 -73.41 -76.28 20.44
CA GLY A 81 -73.98 -74.91 20.55
C GLY A 81 -73.10 -73.74 20.04
N ASP A 82 -71.84 -74.00 19.69
CA ASP A 82 -70.81 -72.97 19.52
C ASP A 82 -70.92 -72.11 18.25
N GLU A 83 -71.27 -72.70 17.10
CA GLU A 83 -71.24 -71.97 15.81
C GLU A 83 -72.16 -70.74 15.78
N LYS A 84 -73.32 -70.82 16.43
CA LYS A 84 -74.30 -69.73 16.44
C LYS A 84 -73.85 -68.55 17.29
N ILE A 85 -73.23 -68.81 18.45
CA ILE A 85 -72.73 -67.78 19.36
C ILE A 85 -71.46 -67.15 18.79
N THR A 86 -70.59 -67.94 18.14
CA THR A 86 -69.43 -67.40 17.43
C THR A 86 -69.85 -66.53 16.25
N MET A 87 -70.88 -66.92 15.48
CA MET A 87 -71.42 -66.10 14.39
C MET A 87 -72.09 -64.82 14.90
N GLN A 88 -72.75 -64.87 16.06
CA GLN A 88 -73.34 -63.69 16.67
C GLN A 88 -72.28 -62.71 17.16
N ASN A 89 -71.22 -63.18 17.83
CA ASN A 89 -70.08 -62.34 18.23
C ASN A 89 -69.35 -61.71 17.03
N LEU A 90 -69.21 -62.45 15.93
CA LEU A 90 -68.64 -61.91 14.69
C LEU A 90 -69.55 -60.84 14.07
N ASN A 91 -70.87 -61.06 14.05
CA ASN A 91 -71.83 -60.08 13.57
C ASN A 91 -71.87 -58.82 14.44
N ASP A 92 -71.81 -58.95 15.77
CA ASP A 92 -71.77 -57.80 16.69
C ASP A 92 -70.47 -57.00 16.52
N ARG A 93 -69.34 -57.70 16.29
CA ARG A 93 -68.06 -57.05 15.97
C ARG A 93 -68.12 -56.36 14.60
N LEU A 94 -68.74 -56.96 13.59
CA LEU A 94 -68.93 -56.37 12.27
C LEU A 94 -69.85 -55.14 12.35
N ALA A 95 -70.93 -55.20 13.14
CA ALA A 95 -71.79 -54.05 13.41
C ALA A 95 -71.02 -52.91 14.10
N SER A 96 -70.14 -53.23 15.06
CA SER A 96 -69.26 -52.23 15.69
C SER A 96 -68.27 -51.60 14.70
N TYR A 97 -67.71 -52.38 13.78
CA TYR A 97 -66.84 -51.86 12.71
C TYR A 97 -67.61 -51.00 11.72
N LEU A 98 -68.81 -51.39 11.30
CA LEU A 98 -69.67 -50.58 10.44
C LEU A 98 -70.07 -49.26 11.11
N ALA A 99 -70.38 -49.28 12.41
CA ALA A 99 -70.64 -48.07 13.17
C ALA A 99 -69.40 -47.17 13.24
N LYS A 100 -68.21 -47.77 13.41
CA LYS A 100 -66.95 -47.02 13.42
C LYS A 100 -66.63 -46.42 12.05
N VAL A 101 -66.81 -47.15 10.96
CA VAL A 101 -66.61 -46.66 9.58
C VAL A 101 -67.54 -45.48 9.32
N ARG A 102 -68.84 -45.58 9.64
CA ARG A 102 -69.78 -44.46 9.49
C ARG A 102 -69.38 -43.23 10.31
N SER A 103 -68.86 -43.42 11.53
CA SER A 103 -68.37 -42.30 12.35
C SER A 103 -67.13 -41.63 11.74
N LEU A 104 -66.23 -42.41 11.14
CA LEU A 104 -65.02 -41.90 10.48
C LEU A 104 -65.35 -41.21 9.16
N GLU A 105 -66.29 -41.75 8.38
CA GLU A 105 -66.79 -41.11 7.16
C GLU A 105 -67.44 -39.75 7.47
N SER A 106 -68.24 -39.67 8.54
CA SER A 106 -68.84 -38.40 8.98
C SER A 106 -67.77 -37.40 9.44
N ALA A 107 -66.75 -37.85 10.17
CA ALA A 107 -65.64 -37.00 10.60
C ALA A 107 -64.79 -36.52 9.43
N ASN A 108 -64.49 -37.39 8.46
CA ASN A 108 -63.75 -37.03 7.24
C ASN A 108 -64.52 -36.01 6.40
N SER A 109 -65.82 -36.21 6.19
CA SER A 109 -66.68 -35.26 5.47
C SER A 109 -66.64 -33.87 6.12
N LYS A 110 -66.67 -33.81 7.46
CA LYS A 110 -66.55 -32.55 8.20
C LYS A 110 -65.17 -31.89 8.03
N LEU A 111 -64.09 -32.67 8.10
CA LEU A 111 -62.72 -32.16 7.88
C LEU A 111 -62.53 -31.65 6.45
N GLU A 112 -63.05 -32.36 5.45
CA GLU A 112 -63.01 -31.91 4.05
C GLU A 112 -63.73 -30.58 3.85
N LEU A 113 -64.90 -30.38 4.50
CA LEU A 113 -65.61 -29.10 4.47
C LEU A 113 -64.80 -27.99 5.14
N GLN A 114 -64.19 -28.25 6.29
CA GLN A 114 -63.34 -27.28 6.98
C GLN A 114 -62.11 -26.89 6.15
N ILE A 115 -61.49 -27.86 5.47
CA ILE A 115 -60.37 -27.62 4.56
C ILE A 115 -60.83 -26.73 3.39
N LYS A 116 -61.95 -27.08 2.74
CA LYS A 116 -62.51 -26.27 1.63
C LYS A 116 -62.82 -24.84 2.07
N GLU A 117 -63.41 -24.68 3.24
CA GLU A 117 -63.74 -23.37 3.81
C GLU A 117 -62.48 -22.56 4.17
N PHE A 118 -61.44 -23.21 4.71
CA PHE A 118 -60.16 -22.57 5.01
C PHE A 118 -59.46 -22.07 3.75
N TYR A 119 -59.42 -22.87 2.69
CA TYR A 119 -58.86 -22.44 1.41
C TYR A 119 -59.72 -21.38 0.71
N GLY A 120 -61.05 -21.43 0.85
CA GLY A 120 -61.96 -20.42 0.31
C GLY A 120 -61.88 -19.07 1.03
N LYS A 121 -61.66 -19.06 2.34
CA LYS A 121 -61.45 -17.84 3.14
C LYS A 121 -60.05 -17.25 2.99
N ARG A 122 -59.09 -18.04 2.49
CA ARG A 122 -57.72 -17.58 2.25
C ARG A 122 -57.65 -16.79 0.94
N THR A 123 -58.00 -15.51 0.99
CA THR A 123 -57.66 -14.57 -0.06
C THR A 123 -56.15 -14.40 -0.10
N LEU A 124 -55.53 -14.69 -1.25
CA LEU A 124 -54.12 -14.43 -1.48
C LEU A 124 -53.94 -12.92 -1.56
N VAL A 125 -53.57 -12.29 -0.44
CA VAL A 125 -53.13 -10.89 -0.43
C VAL A 125 -51.78 -10.84 -1.13
N THR A 126 -51.80 -10.65 -2.45
CA THR A 126 -50.62 -10.27 -3.21
C THR A 126 -50.29 -8.83 -2.83
N ARG A 127 -49.23 -8.64 -2.04
CA ARG A 127 -48.72 -7.29 -1.76
C ARG A 127 -48.07 -6.76 -3.04
N ASP A 128 -48.54 -5.61 -3.52
CA ASP A 128 -47.99 -4.97 -4.71
C ASP A 128 -46.62 -4.36 -4.40
N HIS A 129 -45.55 -5.06 -4.78
CA HIS A 129 -44.17 -4.61 -4.60
C HIS A 129 -43.63 -3.76 -5.76
N ALA A 130 -44.45 -3.48 -6.78
CA ALA A 130 -44.05 -2.80 -8.01
C ALA A 130 -43.42 -1.41 -7.76
N GLY A 131 -43.96 -0.64 -6.80
CA GLY A 131 -43.42 0.68 -6.45
C GLY A 131 -42.00 0.65 -5.89
N TYR A 132 -41.63 -0.41 -5.15
CA TYR A 132 -40.28 -0.57 -4.61
C TYR A 132 -39.27 -0.90 -5.70
N PHE A 133 -39.66 -1.61 -6.77
CA PHE A 133 -38.75 -1.88 -7.87
C PHE A 133 -38.38 -0.61 -8.65
N ALA A 134 -39.33 0.33 -8.81
CA ALA A 134 -39.05 1.61 -9.43
C ALA A 134 -38.06 2.46 -8.61
N THR A 135 -38.22 2.51 -7.28
CA THR A 135 -37.28 3.24 -6.41
C THR A 135 -35.90 2.58 -6.36
N ILE A 136 -35.83 1.24 -6.34
CA ILE A 136 -34.57 0.50 -6.41
C ILE A 136 -33.85 0.77 -7.73
N ALA A 137 -34.57 0.83 -8.86
CA ALA A 137 -33.99 1.14 -10.17
C ALA A 137 -33.40 2.56 -10.19
N GLU A 138 -34.15 3.56 -9.72
CA GLU A 138 -33.67 4.95 -9.65
C GLU A 138 -32.42 5.08 -8.75
N LEU A 139 -32.40 4.40 -7.60
CA LEU A 139 -31.24 4.39 -6.70
C LEU A 139 -30.01 3.76 -7.37
N ARG A 140 -30.19 2.67 -8.12
CA ARG A 140 -29.10 2.03 -8.87
C ARG A 140 -28.53 2.96 -9.93
N ASP A 141 -29.39 3.68 -10.66
CA ASP A 141 -28.96 4.66 -11.67
C ASP A 141 -28.26 5.86 -11.04
N GLN A 142 -28.71 6.32 -9.86
CA GLN A 142 -28.00 7.35 -9.11
C GLN A 142 -26.62 6.88 -8.65
N ILE A 143 -26.50 5.65 -8.13
CA ILE A 143 -25.22 5.06 -7.74
C ILE A 143 -24.28 4.98 -8.95
N ALA A 144 -24.76 4.50 -10.09
CA ALA A 144 -23.97 4.39 -11.31
C ALA A 144 -23.48 5.76 -11.80
N ARG A 145 -24.37 6.77 -11.84
CA ARG A 145 -24.01 8.15 -12.21
C ARG A 145 -22.97 8.74 -11.26
N ARG A 146 -23.15 8.57 -9.94
CA ARG A 146 -22.20 9.03 -8.93
C ARG A 146 -20.86 8.31 -9.02
N HIS A 147 -20.87 7.01 -9.30
CA HIS A 147 -19.65 6.22 -9.46
C HIS A 147 -18.84 6.69 -10.68
N SER A 148 -19.48 6.90 -11.83
CA SER A 148 -18.83 7.43 -13.02
C SER A 148 -18.30 8.86 -12.81
N ALA A 149 -19.07 9.72 -12.13
CA ALA A 149 -18.60 11.06 -11.78
C ALA A 149 -17.38 11.02 -10.84
N ASN A 150 -17.37 10.11 -9.86
CA ASN A 150 -16.24 9.93 -8.96
C ASN A 150 -14.98 9.45 -9.72
N GLN A 151 -15.12 8.47 -10.61
CA GLN A 151 -14.01 8.03 -11.48
C GLN A 151 -13.45 9.18 -12.33
N SER A 152 -14.31 10.02 -12.90
CA SER A 152 -13.88 11.21 -13.66
C SER A 152 -13.08 12.18 -12.79
N VAL A 153 -13.52 12.43 -11.55
CA VAL A 153 -12.79 13.29 -10.60
C VAL A 153 -11.43 12.69 -10.23
N ILE A 154 -11.36 11.38 -9.99
CA ILE A 154 -10.09 10.69 -9.70
C ILE A 154 -9.11 10.88 -10.87
N LEU A 155 -9.55 10.67 -12.10
CA LEU A 155 -8.70 10.88 -13.28
C LEU A 155 -8.23 12.34 -13.42
N GLN A 156 -9.07 13.32 -13.08
CA GLN A 156 -8.67 14.73 -13.07
C GLN A 156 -7.64 15.02 -11.97
N ILE A 157 -7.78 14.40 -10.79
CA ILE A 157 -6.79 14.50 -9.70
C ILE A 157 -5.46 13.92 -10.17
N ASP A 158 -5.46 12.72 -10.74
CA ASP A 158 -4.23 12.07 -11.23
C ASP A 158 -3.56 12.90 -12.33
N ASN A 159 -4.35 13.47 -13.26
CA ASN A 159 -3.82 14.37 -14.29
C ASN A 159 -3.21 15.64 -13.69
N ALA A 160 -3.89 16.28 -12.73
CA ALA A 160 -3.38 17.46 -12.06
C ALA A 160 -2.11 17.18 -11.24
N GLN A 161 -2.02 16.00 -10.60
CA GLN A 161 -0.82 15.55 -9.90
C GLN A 161 0.34 15.31 -10.86
N LEU A 162 0.12 14.63 -11.99
CA LEU A 162 1.15 14.42 -13.01
C LEU A 162 1.66 15.75 -13.59
N ALA A 163 0.76 16.70 -13.84
CA ALA A 163 1.15 18.04 -14.30
C ALA A 163 1.95 18.81 -13.23
N ALA A 164 1.56 18.70 -11.96
CA ALA A 164 2.28 19.33 -10.86
C ALA A 164 3.70 18.75 -10.70
N GLU A 165 3.85 17.42 -10.82
CA GLU A 165 5.16 16.76 -10.78
C GLU A 165 6.05 17.13 -11.97
N ASP A 166 5.48 17.23 -13.19
CA ASP A 166 6.23 17.71 -14.36
C ASP A 166 6.73 19.15 -14.16
N PHE A 167 5.90 20.04 -13.62
CA PHE A 167 6.33 21.41 -13.28
C PHE A 167 7.36 21.44 -12.15
N ARG A 168 7.24 20.56 -11.14
CA ARG A 168 8.22 20.45 -10.06
C ARG A 168 9.59 20.06 -10.60
N VAL A 169 9.66 19.03 -11.45
CA VAL A 169 10.92 18.58 -12.07
C VAL A 169 11.52 19.67 -12.96
N LYS A 170 10.71 20.34 -13.78
CA LYS A 170 11.16 21.46 -14.61
C LYS A 170 11.71 22.62 -13.77
N TYR A 171 11.03 22.95 -12.67
CA TYR A 171 11.50 23.97 -11.73
C TYR A 171 12.83 23.58 -11.07
N GLU A 172 12.99 22.34 -10.64
CA GLU A 172 14.24 21.85 -10.04
C GLU A 172 15.41 21.91 -11.04
N ILE A 173 15.18 21.52 -12.30
CA ILE A 173 16.19 21.61 -13.36
C ILE A 173 16.58 23.07 -13.61
N GLU A 174 15.60 23.97 -13.75
CA GLU A 174 15.86 25.38 -14.00
C GLU A 174 16.55 26.06 -12.81
N ALA A 175 16.15 25.73 -11.58
CA ALA A 175 16.79 26.22 -10.37
C ALA A 175 18.26 25.79 -10.29
N ASN A 176 18.56 24.52 -10.57
CA ASN A 176 19.93 24.00 -10.61
C ASN A 176 20.76 24.67 -11.72
N MET A 177 20.17 24.86 -12.90
CA MET A 177 20.84 25.55 -14.01
C MET A 177 21.13 27.01 -13.64
N ARG A 178 20.17 27.69 -13.01
CA ARG A 178 20.35 29.06 -12.50
C ARG A 178 21.48 29.13 -11.47
N THR A 179 21.52 28.22 -10.49
CA THR A 179 22.62 28.20 -9.50
C THR A 179 23.97 28.00 -10.16
N THR A 180 24.04 27.16 -11.20
CA THR A 180 25.27 26.95 -11.97
C THR A 180 25.69 28.24 -12.69
N VAL A 181 24.76 28.91 -13.39
CA VAL A 181 25.03 30.18 -14.06
C VAL A 181 25.41 31.28 -13.06
N GLU A 182 24.75 31.35 -11.91
CA GLU A 182 25.09 32.31 -10.84
C GLU A 182 26.51 32.08 -10.30
N ALA A 183 26.92 30.81 -10.13
CA ALA A 183 28.28 30.46 -9.76
C ALA A 183 29.29 30.88 -10.85
N ASP A 184 28.97 30.68 -12.12
CA ASP A 184 29.80 31.09 -13.25
C ASP A 184 29.96 32.61 -13.31
N VAL A 185 28.87 33.36 -13.13
CA VAL A 185 28.90 34.84 -13.05
C VAL A 185 29.73 35.31 -11.87
N ALA A 186 29.65 34.66 -10.71
CA ALA A 186 30.47 34.98 -9.56
C ALA A 186 31.96 34.73 -9.84
N ARG A 187 32.31 33.62 -10.50
CA ARG A 187 33.70 33.35 -10.92
C ARG A 187 34.21 34.39 -11.92
N LEU A 188 33.41 34.76 -12.93
CA LEU A 188 33.77 35.79 -13.90
C LEU A 188 33.96 37.17 -13.26
N ARG A 189 33.15 37.53 -12.26
CA ARG A 189 33.36 38.74 -11.46
C ARG A 189 34.69 38.70 -10.71
N GLY A 190 35.04 37.57 -10.11
CA GLY A 190 36.35 37.38 -9.46
C GLY A 190 37.52 37.53 -10.44
N VAL A 191 37.42 36.95 -11.64
CA VAL A 191 38.44 37.12 -12.69
C VAL A 191 38.57 38.58 -13.11
N ARG A 192 37.45 39.29 -13.32
CA ARG A 192 37.44 40.73 -13.63
C ARG A 192 38.11 41.55 -12.53
N ASP A 193 37.80 41.26 -11.27
CA ASP A 193 38.36 42.00 -10.13
C ASP A 193 39.87 41.75 -10.03
N GLY A 194 40.31 40.50 -10.26
CA GLY A 194 41.73 40.16 -10.39
C GLY A 194 42.42 40.91 -11.53
N LEU A 195 41.81 40.96 -12.72
CA LEU A 195 42.34 41.73 -13.84
C LEU A 195 42.41 43.24 -13.54
N THR A 196 41.40 43.80 -12.90
CA THR A 196 41.39 45.20 -12.46
C THR A 196 42.57 45.48 -11.52
N LEU A 197 42.83 44.60 -10.55
CA LEU A 197 43.98 44.74 -9.66
C LEU A 197 45.30 44.68 -10.44
N THR A 198 45.46 43.74 -11.37
CA THR A 198 46.67 43.68 -12.21
C THR A 198 46.85 44.92 -13.09
N ILE A 199 45.77 45.52 -13.57
CA ILE A 199 45.84 46.78 -14.33
C ILE A 199 46.34 47.90 -13.42
N SER A 200 45.77 48.06 -12.23
CA SER A 200 46.23 49.07 -11.27
C SER A 200 47.68 48.87 -10.83
N ASP A 201 48.12 47.62 -10.63
CA ASP A 201 49.53 47.31 -10.33
C ASP A 201 50.47 47.72 -11.49
N LEU A 202 50.06 47.44 -12.74
CA LEU A 202 50.81 47.84 -13.93
C LEU A 202 50.83 49.36 -14.12
N GLU A 203 49.71 50.04 -13.86
CA GLU A 203 49.61 51.50 -13.90
C GLU A 203 50.55 52.14 -12.86
N MET A 204 50.58 51.64 -11.63
CA MET A 204 51.53 52.07 -10.61
C MET A 204 52.98 51.84 -11.04
N ARG A 205 53.29 50.69 -11.66
CA ARG A 205 54.63 50.39 -12.17
C ARG A 205 55.04 51.35 -13.28
N ILE A 206 54.12 51.66 -14.20
CA ILE A 206 54.34 52.63 -15.28
C ILE A 206 54.59 54.01 -14.71
N GLU A 207 53.79 54.46 -13.72
CA GLU A 207 53.97 55.78 -13.13
C GLU A 207 55.29 55.90 -12.37
N GLY A 208 55.66 54.89 -11.58
CA GLY A 208 56.96 54.84 -10.92
C GLY A 208 58.14 54.92 -11.90
N LEU A 209 58.05 54.23 -13.05
CA LEU A 209 59.08 54.32 -14.10
C LEU A 209 59.12 55.71 -14.77
N LYS A 210 57.98 56.39 -14.91
CA LYS A 210 57.94 57.78 -15.42
C LYS A 210 58.57 58.75 -14.43
N GLU A 211 58.28 58.61 -13.15
CA GLU A 211 58.87 59.42 -12.08
C GLU A 211 60.40 59.24 -12.05
N GLU A 212 60.89 58.00 -12.14
CA GLU A 212 62.32 57.69 -12.23
C GLU A 212 62.96 58.33 -13.47
N LEU A 213 62.30 58.24 -14.63
CA LEU A 213 62.78 58.88 -15.86
C LEU A 213 62.83 60.41 -15.74
N GLN A 214 61.82 61.02 -15.12
CA GLN A 214 61.79 62.46 -14.88
C GLN A 214 62.87 62.88 -13.88
N TYR A 215 63.08 62.11 -12.82
CA TYR A 215 64.16 62.31 -11.86
C TYR A 215 65.53 62.27 -12.53
N MET A 216 65.80 61.25 -13.35
CA MET A 216 67.06 61.12 -14.09
C MET A 216 67.28 62.27 -15.08
N LYS A 217 66.22 62.73 -15.76
CA LYS A 217 66.30 63.92 -16.64
C LYS A 217 66.65 65.19 -15.86
N LYS A 218 65.99 65.42 -14.72
CA LYS A 218 66.24 66.59 -13.88
C LYS A 218 67.66 66.55 -13.30
N ASN A 219 68.10 65.39 -12.81
CA ASN A 219 69.46 65.23 -12.31
C ASN A 219 70.49 65.50 -13.41
N HIS A 220 70.26 64.99 -14.62
CA HIS A 220 71.14 65.28 -15.76
C HIS A 220 71.16 66.78 -16.12
N GLU A 221 70.03 67.47 -16.09
CA GLU A 221 69.96 68.92 -16.33
C GLU A 221 70.71 69.72 -15.23
N GLU A 222 70.56 69.33 -13.97
CA GLU A 222 71.30 69.89 -12.83
C GLU A 222 72.80 69.64 -12.96
N GLU A 223 73.24 68.43 -13.32
CA GLU A 223 74.64 68.13 -13.58
C GLU A 223 75.19 68.93 -14.76
N MET A 224 74.45 69.05 -15.86
CA MET A 224 74.86 69.84 -17.02
C MET A 224 74.94 71.34 -16.71
N THR A 225 74.03 71.87 -15.89
CA THR A 225 74.09 73.26 -15.41
C THR A 225 75.26 73.46 -14.45
N GLN A 226 75.51 72.53 -13.53
CA GLN A 226 76.69 72.56 -12.65
C GLN A 226 78.00 72.50 -13.44
N VAL A 227 78.12 71.60 -14.42
CA VAL A 227 79.30 71.52 -15.30
C VAL A 227 79.44 72.82 -16.09
N ARG A 228 78.35 73.41 -16.59
CA ARG A 228 78.38 74.72 -17.27
C ARG A 228 78.82 75.85 -16.35
N ILE A 229 78.38 75.85 -15.09
CA ILE A 229 78.80 76.82 -14.06
C ILE A 229 80.28 76.60 -13.72
N GLN A 230 80.74 75.36 -13.56
CA GLN A 230 82.15 75.01 -13.33
C GLN A 230 83.03 75.39 -14.52
N GLN A 231 82.52 75.29 -15.75
CA GLN A 231 83.23 75.70 -16.96
C GLN A 231 83.21 77.22 -17.19
N SER A 232 82.34 77.97 -16.49
CA SER A 232 82.22 79.44 -16.55
C SER A 232 82.75 80.17 -15.30
N GLY A 233 83.24 79.44 -14.29
CA GLY A 233 83.73 79.99 -13.04
C GLY A 233 85.24 79.83 -12.89
N ASN A 234 85.99 80.92 -13.03
CA ASN A 234 87.27 81.05 -12.34
C ASN A 234 86.99 80.92 -10.85
N VAL A 235 87.43 79.82 -10.23
CA VAL A 235 87.33 79.61 -8.79
C VAL A 235 88.40 80.48 -8.11
N ASN A 236 88.01 81.69 -7.72
CA ASN A 236 88.72 82.45 -6.69
C ASN A 236 88.14 82.03 -5.34
N VAL A 237 88.94 81.33 -4.54
CA VAL A 237 88.62 80.94 -3.17
C VAL A 237 88.99 82.11 -2.26
N GLU A 238 88.01 82.90 -1.84
CA GLU A 238 88.19 83.82 -0.71
C GLU A 238 87.58 83.21 0.54
N VAL A 239 88.49 82.89 1.46
CA VAL A 239 88.26 82.30 2.77
C VAL A 239 87.83 83.43 3.72
N ASP A 240 86.54 83.50 4.06
CA ASP A 240 86.09 84.33 5.17
C ASP A 240 86.23 83.54 6.48
N SER A 241 87.24 83.92 7.26
CA SER A 241 87.63 83.27 8.52
C SER A 241 86.88 83.92 9.68
N ALA A 242 85.73 83.36 10.04
CA ALA A 242 85.07 83.73 11.28
C ALA A 242 85.58 82.87 12.45
N GLN A 243 86.18 83.57 13.42
CA GLN A 243 86.37 83.24 14.85
C GLN A 243 87.08 81.92 15.22
N SER A 244 88.21 82.03 15.91
CA SER A 244 88.97 80.90 16.45
C SER A 244 88.18 80.14 17.51
N VAL A 245 87.42 79.14 17.08
CA VAL A 245 86.85 78.12 17.96
C VAL A 245 87.97 77.12 18.28
N ASP A 246 88.05 76.71 19.55
CA ASP A 246 88.99 75.70 20.03
C ASP A 246 88.75 74.37 19.29
N LEU A 247 89.59 74.14 18.28
CA LEU A 247 89.47 73.02 17.33
C LEU A 247 89.51 71.67 18.06
N THR A 248 90.21 71.59 19.18
CA THR A 248 90.31 70.39 20.01
C THR A 248 88.95 70.04 20.61
N LYS A 249 88.23 71.05 21.12
CA LYS A 249 86.90 70.88 21.70
C LYS A 249 85.85 70.53 20.64
N VAL A 250 85.92 71.15 19.46
CA VAL A 250 84.99 70.84 18.34
C VAL A 250 85.23 69.45 17.78
N LEU A 251 86.50 69.01 17.67
CA LEU A 251 86.83 67.65 17.22
C LEU A 251 86.39 66.59 18.24
N GLU A 252 86.53 66.88 19.54
CA GLU A 252 86.05 65.98 20.60
C GLU A 252 84.52 65.93 20.65
N GLU A 253 83.83 67.07 20.55
CA GLU A 253 82.37 67.13 20.45
C GLU A 253 81.86 66.42 19.19
N MET A 254 82.52 66.58 18.03
CA MET A 254 82.22 65.84 16.81
C MET A 254 82.38 64.33 17.02
N ARG A 255 83.48 63.91 17.66
CA ARG A 255 83.71 62.50 17.96
C ARG A 255 82.64 61.94 18.89
N GLU A 256 82.29 62.65 19.96
CA GLU A 256 81.25 62.25 20.90
C GLU A 256 79.87 62.17 20.21
N GLN A 257 79.55 63.10 19.32
CA GLN A 257 78.33 63.04 18.49
C GLN A 257 78.34 61.83 17.56
N TYR A 258 79.46 61.56 16.88
CA TYR A 258 79.58 60.39 16.01
C TYR A 258 79.47 59.08 16.80
N GLU A 259 80.16 58.95 17.93
CA GLU A 259 80.06 57.78 18.81
C GLU A 259 78.63 57.60 19.34
N SER A 260 77.96 58.68 19.76
CA SER A 260 76.56 58.68 20.18
C SER A 260 75.61 58.22 19.07
N VAL A 261 75.77 58.73 17.84
CA VAL A 261 74.98 58.32 16.68
C VAL A 261 75.27 56.86 16.32
N MET A 262 76.52 56.41 16.38
CA MET A 262 76.90 55.02 16.09
C MET A 262 76.26 54.05 17.10
N VAL A 263 76.32 54.37 18.39
CA VAL A 263 75.70 53.55 19.45
C VAL A 263 74.17 53.54 19.29
N LYS A 264 73.54 54.69 19.02
CA LYS A 264 72.10 54.76 18.76
C LYS A 264 71.70 53.94 17.54
N ASN A 265 72.41 54.09 16.42
CA ASN A 265 72.14 53.36 15.18
C ASN A 265 72.30 51.84 15.38
N LYS A 266 73.33 51.39 16.10
CA LYS A 266 73.52 49.96 16.43
C LYS A 266 72.34 49.42 17.26
N LEU A 267 71.91 50.17 18.28
CA LEU A 267 70.83 49.77 19.17
C LEU A 267 69.46 49.79 18.46
N GLU A 268 69.24 50.77 17.58
CA GLU A 268 68.04 50.84 16.72
C GLU A 268 68.01 49.69 15.72
N LEU A 269 69.15 49.35 15.11
CA LEU A 269 69.26 48.22 14.19
C LEU A 269 68.99 46.89 14.91
N GLU A 270 69.56 46.69 16.11
CA GLU A 270 69.30 45.50 16.93
C GLU A 270 67.83 45.40 17.34
N LYS A 271 67.21 46.50 17.77
CA LYS A 271 65.76 46.56 18.05
C LYS A 271 64.92 46.25 16.82
N TRP A 272 65.30 46.79 15.66
CA TRP A 272 64.59 46.56 14.40
C TRP A 272 64.69 45.10 13.96
N PHE A 273 65.89 44.50 14.04
CA PHE A 273 66.09 43.08 13.78
C PHE A 273 65.30 42.21 14.75
N GLN A 274 65.33 42.52 16.05
CA GLN A 274 64.57 41.76 17.04
C GLN A 274 63.07 41.85 16.76
N ALA A 275 62.54 43.04 16.49
CA ALA A 275 61.13 43.23 16.13
C ALA A 275 60.76 42.45 14.86
N LYS A 276 61.67 42.37 13.87
CA LYS A 276 61.44 41.59 12.65
C LYS A 276 61.45 40.09 12.91
N VAL A 277 62.37 39.61 13.76
CA VAL A 277 62.44 38.20 14.18
C VAL A 277 61.18 37.82 14.96
N ASP A 278 60.75 38.64 15.91
CA ASP A 278 59.53 38.40 16.70
C ASP A 278 58.27 38.40 15.81
N SER A 279 58.20 39.31 14.83
CA SER A 279 57.12 39.34 13.83
C SER A 279 57.13 38.09 12.95
N LEU A 280 58.29 37.62 12.50
CA LEU A 280 58.38 36.38 11.73
C LEU A 280 58.04 35.15 12.59
N GLN A 281 58.47 35.12 13.84
CA GLN A 281 58.18 34.01 14.76
C GLN A 281 56.68 33.92 15.07
N THR A 282 56.02 35.06 15.29
CA THR A 282 54.56 35.09 15.46
C THR A 282 53.84 34.64 14.19
N GLN A 283 54.28 35.07 13.00
CA GLN A 283 53.73 34.58 11.72
C GLN A 283 53.95 33.07 11.52
N ILE A 284 55.13 32.54 11.86
CA ILE A 284 55.40 31.10 11.77
C ILE A 284 54.47 30.32 12.72
N ILE A 285 54.26 30.81 13.95
CA ILE A 285 53.36 30.17 14.90
C ILE A 285 51.92 30.18 14.35
N THR A 286 51.40 31.31 13.88
CA THR A 286 50.03 31.40 13.34
C THR A 286 49.84 30.55 12.09
N HIS A 287 50.81 30.53 11.17
CA HIS A 287 50.75 29.63 10.02
C HIS A 287 50.82 28.15 10.45
N THR A 288 51.63 27.81 11.45
CA THR A 288 51.72 26.44 11.95
C THR A 288 50.42 26.00 12.64
N THR A 289 49.77 26.87 13.42
CA THR A 289 48.49 26.54 14.07
C THR A 289 47.37 26.41 13.06
N THR A 290 47.26 27.32 12.09
CA THR A 290 46.24 27.24 11.02
C THR A 290 46.41 25.99 10.15
N VAL A 291 47.65 25.59 9.83
CA VAL A 291 47.92 24.33 9.13
C VAL A 291 47.51 23.12 9.98
N LYS A 292 47.78 23.13 11.29
CA LYS A 292 47.34 22.03 12.18
C LYS A 292 45.81 21.96 12.29
N GLU A 293 45.14 23.09 12.47
CA GLU A 293 43.68 23.17 12.55
C GLU A 293 43.01 22.66 11.26
N SER A 294 43.47 23.14 10.10
CA SER A 294 42.96 22.66 8.81
C SER A 294 43.25 21.17 8.58
N SER A 295 44.42 20.66 8.99
CA SER A 295 44.73 19.22 8.95
C SER A 295 43.81 18.39 9.85
N THR A 296 43.43 18.89 11.04
CA THR A 296 42.48 18.21 11.92
C THR A 296 41.06 18.21 11.33
N GLN A 297 40.60 19.34 10.80
CA GLN A 297 39.31 19.46 10.13
C GLN A 297 39.21 18.53 8.91
N LEU A 298 40.28 18.44 8.10
CA LEU A 298 40.35 17.52 6.97
C LEU A 298 40.25 16.05 7.43
N SER A 299 40.92 15.72 8.52
CA SER A 299 40.90 14.36 9.08
C SER A 299 39.53 13.98 9.65
N GLU A 300 38.86 14.92 10.32
CA GLU A 300 37.48 14.75 10.80
C GLU A 300 36.50 14.60 9.64
N LEU A 301 36.60 15.45 8.62
CA LEU A 301 35.75 15.37 7.42
C LEU A 301 35.95 14.05 6.67
N LYS A 302 37.19 13.54 6.62
CA LYS A 302 37.48 12.22 6.04
C LYS A 302 36.82 11.09 6.85
N ARG A 303 36.84 11.16 8.19
CA ARG A 303 36.18 10.18 9.05
C ARG A 303 34.66 10.23 8.91
N THR A 304 34.06 11.42 8.87
CA THR A 304 32.60 11.56 8.68
C THR A 304 32.18 11.07 7.30
N TYR A 305 32.95 11.39 6.25
CA TYR A 305 32.72 10.88 4.91
C TYR A 305 32.76 9.35 4.87
N GLN A 306 33.80 8.73 5.45
CA GLN A 306 33.90 7.27 5.51
C GLN A 306 32.73 6.63 6.28
N SER A 307 32.30 7.24 7.39
CA SER A 307 31.14 6.77 8.16
C SER A 307 29.84 6.85 7.34
N LEU A 308 29.62 7.98 6.65
CA LEU A 308 28.47 8.16 5.75
C LEU A 308 28.49 7.17 4.58
N GLU A 309 29.67 6.90 4.02
CA GLU A 309 29.83 5.95 2.92
C GLU A 309 29.52 4.51 3.36
N ILE A 310 29.95 4.12 4.57
CA ILE A 310 29.59 2.82 5.17
C ILE A 310 28.08 2.73 5.38
N ASN A 311 27.44 3.77 5.93
CA ASN A 311 25.99 3.81 6.12
C ASN A 311 25.24 3.75 4.79
N ARG A 312 25.75 4.43 3.76
CA ARG A 312 25.20 4.36 2.40
C ARG A 312 25.27 2.93 1.86
N GLN A 313 26.41 2.27 2.03
CA GLN A 313 26.59 0.89 1.57
C GLN A 313 25.71 -0.09 2.35
N SER A 314 25.54 0.07 3.67
CA SER A 314 24.65 -0.78 4.46
C SER A 314 23.18 -0.61 4.05
N LEU A 315 22.73 0.62 3.83
CA LEU A 315 21.37 0.90 3.35
C LEU A 315 21.10 0.30 1.97
N LEU A 316 22.10 0.33 1.06
CA LEU A 316 21.97 -0.33 -0.24
C LEU A 316 21.83 -1.84 -0.10
N THR A 317 22.61 -2.48 0.78
CA THR A 317 22.48 -3.93 1.01
C THR A 317 21.14 -4.30 1.64
N GLU A 318 20.62 -3.46 2.54
CA GLU A 318 19.29 -3.64 3.14
C GLU A 318 18.19 -3.52 2.10
N MET A 319 18.25 -2.49 1.25
CA MET A 319 17.29 -2.30 0.16
C MET A 319 17.28 -3.51 -0.78
N GLN A 320 18.45 -4.02 -1.16
CA GLN A 320 18.57 -5.19 -2.03
C GLN A 320 17.96 -6.45 -1.37
N LEU A 321 18.21 -6.65 -0.07
CA LEU A 321 17.65 -7.78 0.67
C LEU A 321 16.12 -7.68 0.79
N LEU A 322 15.59 -6.48 1.05
CA LEU A 322 14.14 -6.26 1.08
C LEU A 322 13.49 -6.49 -0.28
N GLN A 323 14.11 -6.04 -1.37
CA GLN A 323 13.64 -6.31 -2.73
C GLN A 323 13.63 -7.81 -3.03
N GLN A 324 14.71 -8.53 -2.66
CA GLN A 324 14.79 -9.97 -2.82
C GLN A 324 13.69 -10.69 -2.01
N ASN A 325 13.46 -10.29 -0.76
CA ASN A 325 12.41 -10.88 0.09
C ASN A 325 11.01 -10.66 -0.50
N VAL A 326 10.74 -9.48 -1.06
CA VAL A 326 9.46 -9.20 -1.74
C VAL A 326 9.30 -10.10 -2.96
N GLU A 327 10.34 -10.27 -3.77
CA GLU A 327 10.28 -11.12 -4.95
C GLU A 327 10.12 -12.60 -4.59
N GLU A 328 10.83 -13.06 -3.55
CA GLU A 328 10.67 -14.42 -3.04
C GLU A 328 9.25 -14.65 -2.48
N ALA A 329 8.69 -13.69 -1.75
CA ALA A 329 7.31 -13.77 -1.26
C ALA A 329 6.31 -13.84 -2.42
N LYS A 330 6.46 -12.99 -3.44
CA LYS A 330 5.62 -13.04 -4.65
C LYS A 330 5.71 -14.39 -5.35
N SER A 331 6.92 -14.92 -5.53
CA SER A 331 7.15 -16.23 -6.14
C SER A 331 6.48 -17.34 -5.35
N ARG A 332 6.63 -17.35 -4.01
CA ARG A 332 5.97 -18.32 -3.13
C ARG A 332 4.44 -18.26 -3.25
N TYR A 333 3.85 -17.07 -3.23
CA TYR A 333 2.39 -16.91 -3.37
C TYR A 333 1.90 -17.27 -4.78
N SER A 334 2.65 -16.94 -5.83
CA SER A 334 2.34 -17.36 -7.20
C SER A 334 2.32 -18.89 -7.33
N MET A 335 3.29 -19.57 -6.73
CA MET A 335 3.32 -21.03 -6.69
C MET A 335 2.14 -21.61 -5.92
N GLN A 336 1.80 -21.05 -4.75
CA GLN A 336 0.63 -21.49 -3.98
C GLN A 336 -0.68 -21.30 -4.74
N LEU A 337 -0.84 -20.15 -5.42
CA LEU A 337 -2.01 -19.87 -6.24
C LEU A 337 -2.11 -20.85 -7.41
N SER A 338 -0.99 -21.16 -8.07
CA SER A 338 -0.93 -22.18 -9.14
C SER A 338 -1.32 -23.56 -8.62
N GLN A 339 -0.85 -23.97 -7.43
CA GLN A 339 -1.24 -25.24 -6.81
C GLN A 339 -2.73 -25.29 -6.47
N GLN A 340 -3.29 -24.21 -5.92
CA GLN A 340 -4.72 -24.11 -5.65
C GLN A 340 -5.53 -24.17 -6.95
N GLN A 341 -5.09 -23.47 -8.00
CA GLN A 341 -5.74 -23.51 -9.31
C GLN A 341 -5.73 -24.93 -9.90
N MET A 342 -4.61 -25.65 -9.82
CA MET A 342 -4.55 -27.06 -10.25
C MET A 342 -5.56 -27.93 -9.47
N THR A 343 -5.67 -27.73 -8.17
CA THR A 343 -6.62 -28.46 -7.32
C THR A 343 -8.08 -28.16 -7.71
N ILE A 344 -8.40 -26.87 -7.95
CA ILE A 344 -9.72 -26.45 -8.43
C ILE A 344 -10.04 -27.12 -9.76
N THR A 345 -9.11 -27.06 -10.72
CA THR A 345 -9.33 -27.68 -12.04
C THR A 345 -9.53 -29.19 -11.94
N ALA A 346 -8.80 -29.88 -11.06
CA ALA A 346 -9.00 -31.31 -10.83
C ALA A 346 -10.41 -31.61 -10.28
N LEU A 347 -10.87 -30.85 -9.28
CA LEU A 347 -12.21 -31.01 -8.71
C LEU A 347 -13.32 -30.66 -9.71
N GLU A 348 -13.12 -29.63 -10.55
CA GLU A 348 -14.04 -29.27 -11.62
C GLU A 348 -14.17 -30.41 -12.64
N THR A 349 -13.05 -31.04 -13.02
CA THR A 349 -13.07 -32.20 -13.93
C THR A 349 -13.77 -33.41 -13.31
N GLU A 350 -13.55 -33.69 -12.02
CA GLU A 350 -14.25 -34.77 -11.29
C GLU A 350 -15.76 -34.50 -11.22
N LEU A 351 -16.18 -33.27 -10.90
CA LEU A 351 -17.58 -32.87 -10.89
C LEU A 351 -18.22 -33.03 -12.27
N GLN A 352 -17.52 -32.66 -13.34
CA GLN A 352 -18.00 -32.84 -14.70
C GLN A 352 -18.16 -34.33 -15.05
N GLN A 353 -17.19 -35.17 -14.65
CA GLN A 353 -17.27 -36.61 -14.85
C GLN A 353 -18.45 -37.24 -14.10
N LEU A 354 -18.69 -36.84 -12.85
CA LEU A 354 -19.83 -37.31 -12.05
C LEU A 354 -21.17 -36.88 -12.68
N ARG A 355 -21.27 -35.65 -13.20
CA ARG A 355 -22.48 -35.19 -13.91
C ARG A 355 -22.77 -36.05 -15.13
N LEU A 356 -21.76 -36.32 -15.97
CA LEU A 356 -21.90 -37.19 -17.13
C LEU A 356 -22.30 -38.61 -16.72
N SER A 357 -21.72 -39.15 -15.64
CA SER A 357 -22.10 -40.47 -15.11
C SER A 357 -23.56 -40.50 -14.63
N ILE A 358 -24.05 -39.46 -13.98
CA ILE A 358 -25.45 -39.36 -13.52
C ILE A 358 -26.39 -39.29 -14.72
N GLU A 359 -26.06 -38.49 -15.73
CA GLU A 359 -26.84 -38.39 -16.96
C GLU A 359 -26.92 -39.74 -17.69
N GLN A 360 -25.81 -40.46 -17.77
CA GLN A 360 -25.79 -41.81 -18.35
C GLN A 360 -26.63 -42.81 -17.54
N GLN A 361 -26.58 -42.75 -16.21
CA GLN A 361 -27.43 -43.57 -15.34
C GLN A 361 -28.91 -43.22 -15.52
N GLN A 362 -29.25 -41.95 -15.67
CA GLN A 362 -30.62 -41.49 -15.91
C GLN A 362 -31.16 -42.01 -17.25
N ILE A 363 -30.36 -41.98 -18.31
CA ILE A 363 -30.72 -42.55 -19.61
C ILE A 363 -30.96 -44.06 -19.48
N SER A 364 -30.06 -44.78 -18.81
CA SER A 364 -30.19 -46.23 -18.60
C SER A 364 -31.44 -46.59 -17.78
N TYR A 365 -31.74 -45.78 -16.74
CA TYR A 365 -32.94 -45.93 -15.93
C TYR A 365 -34.22 -45.69 -16.74
N ASN A 366 -34.25 -44.65 -17.58
CA ASN A 366 -35.39 -44.37 -18.45
C ASN A 366 -35.64 -45.51 -19.46
N GLN A 367 -34.58 -46.08 -20.03
CA GLN A 367 -34.69 -47.25 -20.91
C GLN A 367 -35.27 -48.47 -20.16
N LEU A 368 -34.81 -48.72 -18.94
CA LEU A 368 -35.33 -49.81 -18.12
C LEU A 368 -36.79 -49.59 -17.73
N LEU A 369 -37.17 -48.33 -17.43
CA LEU A 369 -38.55 -47.96 -17.14
C LEU A 369 -39.46 -48.19 -18.33
N ASP A 370 -39.02 -47.85 -19.54
CA ASP A 370 -39.75 -48.08 -20.78
C ASP A 370 -39.98 -49.59 -21.03
N ILE A 371 -38.92 -50.40 -20.88
CA ILE A 371 -39.02 -51.87 -20.96
C ILE A 371 -40.00 -52.40 -19.91
N LYS A 372 -39.90 -51.94 -18.66
CA LYS A 372 -40.84 -52.33 -17.60
C LYS A 372 -42.27 -52.00 -17.98
N MET A 373 -42.54 -50.78 -18.43
CA MET A 373 -43.88 -50.35 -18.84
C MET A 373 -44.44 -51.22 -19.96
N ARG A 374 -43.60 -51.59 -20.94
CA ARG A 374 -43.98 -52.52 -22.01
C ARG A 374 -44.31 -53.92 -21.47
N LEU A 375 -43.50 -54.47 -20.57
CA LEU A 375 -43.76 -55.77 -19.95
C LEU A 375 -45.03 -55.77 -19.10
N GLU A 376 -45.31 -54.69 -18.36
CA GLU A 376 -46.55 -54.55 -17.59
C GLU A 376 -47.80 -54.54 -18.51
N LEU A 377 -47.71 -53.90 -19.69
CA LEU A 377 -48.75 -53.97 -20.71
C LEU A 377 -48.94 -55.39 -21.25
N GLU A 378 -47.85 -56.10 -21.55
CA GLU A 378 -47.91 -57.51 -22.00
C GLU A 378 -48.54 -58.41 -20.91
N ILE A 379 -48.18 -58.24 -19.64
CA ILE A 379 -48.79 -58.98 -18.52
C ILE A 379 -50.28 -58.65 -18.37
N ALA A 380 -50.68 -57.39 -18.50
CA ALA A 380 -52.08 -56.99 -18.44
C ALA A 380 -52.89 -57.65 -19.57
N GLU A 381 -52.33 -57.71 -20.78
CA GLU A 381 -52.94 -58.40 -21.91
C GLU A 381 -53.00 -59.91 -21.70
N TYR A 382 -51.93 -60.53 -21.17
CA TYR A 382 -51.96 -61.94 -20.81
C TYR A 382 -53.02 -62.25 -19.74
N ARG A 383 -53.19 -61.38 -18.73
CA ARG A 383 -54.28 -61.51 -17.73
C ARG A 383 -55.65 -61.41 -18.37
N ARG A 384 -55.86 -60.44 -19.28
CA ARG A 384 -57.11 -60.28 -20.04
C ARG A 384 -57.47 -61.53 -20.85
N LEU A 385 -56.48 -62.15 -21.50
CA LEU A 385 -56.67 -63.38 -22.26
C LEU A 385 -56.95 -64.59 -21.34
N LEU A 386 -56.30 -64.69 -20.19
CA LEU A 386 -56.50 -65.77 -19.21
C LEU A 386 -57.83 -65.69 -18.46
N GLU A 387 -58.33 -64.48 -18.19
CA GLU A 387 -59.62 -64.26 -17.53
C GLU A 387 -60.83 -64.59 -18.44
N GLY A 388 -60.58 -64.93 -19.71
CA GLY A 388 -61.61 -65.18 -20.71
C GLY A 388 -62.32 -63.88 -21.10
N GLU A 389 -62.81 -63.82 -22.32
CA GLU A 389 -63.55 -62.69 -22.87
C GLU A 389 -64.92 -62.51 -22.16
N GLN A 390 -64.93 -62.08 -20.88
CA GLN A 390 -66.14 -61.61 -20.22
C GLN A 390 -66.47 -60.22 -20.75
N THR A 391 -67.15 -60.21 -21.89
CA THR A 391 -68.01 -59.13 -22.36
C THR A 391 -69.14 -58.89 -21.35
N VAL A 392 -68.84 -58.23 -20.23
CA VAL A 392 -69.88 -57.49 -19.49
C VAL A 392 -69.82 -56.05 -19.97
N GLN A 393 -70.67 -55.75 -20.95
CA GLN A 393 -71.05 -54.40 -21.33
C GLN A 393 -71.47 -53.62 -20.07
N LYS A 394 -70.57 -52.84 -19.48
CA LYS A 394 -70.95 -51.74 -18.59
C LYS A 394 -70.89 -50.44 -19.37
N LYS A 395 -72.10 -49.91 -19.58
CA LYS A 395 -72.46 -48.66 -20.25
C LYS A 395 -71.45 -47.54 -20.03
N SER A 396 -71.15 -46.86 -21.12
CA SER A 396 -70.50 -45.56 -21.19
C SER A 396 -71.11 -44.56 -20.20
N VAL A 397 -70.27 -44.01 -19.32
CA VAL A 397 -70.49 -42.68 -18.74
C VAL A 397 -69.40 -41.80 -19.31
N ILE A 398 -69.80 -40.95 -20.25
CA ILE A 398 -68.99 -39.88 -20.81
C ILE A 398 -68.73 -38.89 -19.66
N ILE A 399 -67.49 -38.79 -19.21
CA ILE A 399 -67.01 -37.60 -18.49
C ILE A 399 -65.88 -37.03 -19.32
N SER A 400 -66.22 -36.01 -20.09
CA SER A 400 -65.31 -35.14 -20.82
C SER A 400 -64.29 -34.56 -19.85
N LYS A 401 -63.05 -35.05 -19.89
CA LYS A 401 -61.92 -34.40 -19.21
C LYS A 401 -61.18 -33.57 -20.24
N VAL A 402 -61.39 -32.27 -20.14
CA VAL A 402 -60.65 -31.21 -20.84
C VAL A 402 -59.16 -31.47 -20.66
N VAL A 403 -58.45 -31.75 -21.76
CA VAL A 403 -56.99 -31.71 -21.80
C VAL A 403 -56.62 -30.25 -21.94
N GLU A 404 -56.31 -29.62 -20.81
CA GLU A 404 -55.71 -28.31 -20.77
C GLU A 404 -54.28 -28.43 -21.29
N LYS A 405 -54.05 -27.85 -22.47
CA LYS A 405 -52.75 -27.74 -23.13
C LYS A 405 -51.88 -26.79 -22.31
N VAL A 406 -51.08 -27.33 -21.38
CA VAL A 406 -50.02 -26.56 -20.74
C VAL A 406 -48.83 -26.54 -21.69
N GLU A 407 -48.79 -25.52 -22.55
CA GLU A 407 -47.56 -25.09 -23.22
C GLU A 407 -46.57 -24.63 -22.15
N GLY A 408 -45.65 -25.53 -21.79
CA GLY A 408 -44.47 -25.19 -21.03
C GLY A 408 -43.58 -24.29 -21.88
N LYS A 409 -43.68 -22.97 -21.66
CA LYS A 409 -42.65 -22.01 -22.07
C LYS A 409 -41.35 -22.38 -21.35
N ILE A 410 -40.41 -22.97 -22.09
CA ILE A 410 -39.01 -23.04 -21.68
C ILE A 410 -38.46 -21.60 -21.81
N PRO A 411 -38.01 -20.94 -20.73
CA PRO A 411 -37.31 -19.68 -20.87
C PRO A 411 -35.94 -19.95 -21.51
N VAL A 412 -35.72 -19.35 -22.69
CA VAL A 412 -34.41 -19.24 -23.32
C VAL A 412 -33.53 -18.39 -22.41
N LEU A 413 -32.74 -19.05 -21.57
CA LEU A 413 -31.61 -18.45 -20.85
C LEU A 413 -30.35 -19.20 -21.24
N CYS A 414 -29.95 -19.04 -22.49
CA CYS A 414 -28.59 -19.23 -22.97
C CYS A 414 -28.41 -18.34 -24.20
N ASN A 415 -27.91 -17.13 -23.97
CA ASN A 415 -27.02 -16.40 -24.88
C ASN A 415 -26.65 -15.07 -24.21
N LEU A 416 -25.72 -15.13 -23.28
CA LEU A 416 -24.79 -14.04 -23.02
C LEU A 416 -23.44 -14.68 -22.75
N VAL A 417 -22.38 -14.01 -23.22
CA VAL A 417 -20.97 -14.46 -23.29
C VAL A 417 -20.63 -15.19 -24.59
N ILE A 418 -20.30 -14.41 -25.63
CA ILE A 418 -18.95 -14.27 -26.20
C ILE A 418 -19.03 -13.14 -27.25
N THR A 419 -18.61 -11.94 -26.87
CA THR A 419 -17.92 -10.96 -27.75
C THR A 419 -17.27 -9.89 -26.86
N SER A 420 -16.08 -10.18 -26.35
CA SER A 420 -15.08 -9.15 -26.04
C SER A 420 -13.70 -9.72 -26.37
N LEU A 421 -13.37 -9.67 -27.65
CA LEU A 421 -11.99 -9.76 -28.16
C LEU A 421 -11.89 -8.79 -29.34
N SER A 422 -11.71 -7.52 -29.01
CA SER A 422 -10.96 -6.50 -29.75
C SER A 422 -10.67 -5.36 -28.80
#